data_AF-A0A939SV76-F1
#
_entry.id   AF-A0A939SV76-F1
#
_cell.length_a   1.000
_cell.length_b   1.000
_cell.length_c   1.000
_cell.angle_alpha   90.00
_cell.angle_beta   90.00
_cell.angle_gamma   90.00
#
_symmetry.space_group_name_H-M   'P 1'
#
loop_
_entity.id
_entity.type
_entity.pdbx_description
1 polymer ?
#
loop_
_entity_poly.entity_id
_entity_poly.type
_entity_poly.pdbx_seq_one_letter_code
_entity_poly.pdbx_strand_id
1 'polypeptide(L)' 'MAVSALVMVAGTAGCSSDYVMATKDGNMILTQGKPEIDKDTGLISYKDEKGNHRQINGDQVSRVIER' A
#
# COMPACT_ATOMS: atom_id res chain seq x y z
N MET A 1 -16.54 -44.04 6.59
CA MET A 1 -15.28 -43.48 6.06
C MET A 1 -15.16 -42.05 6.55
N ALA A 2 -14.48 -41.87 7.69
CA ALA A 2 -13.98 -40.59 8.12
C ALA A 2 -12.70 -40.30 7.34
N VAL A 3 -12.58 -39.12 6.72
CA VAL A 3 -11.40 -38.23 6.56
C VAL A 3 -11.95 -36.98 5.85
N SER A 4 -12.41 -35.95 6.57
CA SER A 4 -11.61 -34.84 7.10
C SER A 4 -10.95 -33.96 6.03
N ALA A 5 -11.38 -32.70 6.02
CA ALA A 5 -10.62 -31.48 5.79
C ALA A 5 -10.00 -31.22 4.40
N LEU A 6 -10.31 -30.04 3.83
CA LEU A 6 -9.31 -28.99 3.59
C LEU A 6 -10.05 -27.68 3.20
N VAL A 7 -10.60 -26.99 4.19
CA VAL A 7 -10.94 -25.56 4.04
C VAL A 7 -9.63 -24.80 4.26
N MET A 8 -8.82 -24.66 3.21
CA MET A 8 -7.69 -23.71 3.21
C MET A 8 -8.21 -22.33 2.81
N VAL A 9 -8.91 -21.68 3.75
CA VAL A 9 -9.01 -20.22 3.69
C VAL A 9 -7.68 -19.70 4.21
N ALA A 10 -6.69 -19.62 3.33
CA ALA A 10 -5.48 -18.85 3.57
C ALA A 10 -5.88 -17.37 3.58
N GLY A 11 -6.39 -16.92 4.73
CA GLY A 11 -6.48 -15.51 5.05
C GLY A 11 -5.07 -15.00 5.21
N THR A 12 -4.41 -14.64 4.11
CA THR A 12 -3.26 -13.74 4.16
C THR A 12 -3.82 -12.36 4.51
N ALA A 13 -4.20 -12.18 5.78
CA ALA A 13 -4.20 -10.86 6.36
C ALA A 13 -2.75 -10.42 6.29
N GLY A 14 -2.41 -9.66 5.25
CA GLY A 14 -1.11 -9.07 5.11
C GLY A 14 -0.85 -8.25 6.37
N CYS A 15 0.01 -8.74 7.25
CA CYS A 15 0.62 -7.94 8.31
C CYS A 15 1.62 -6.93 7.71
N SER A 16 1.24 -6.27 6.62
CA SER A 16 1.95 -5.11 6.11
C SER A 16 1.26 -3.91 6.72
N SER A 17 2.00 -3.08 7.45
CA SER A 17 1.48 -1.78 7.88
C SER A 17 0.98 -1.05 6.63
N ASP A 18 -0.32 -0.77 6.60
CA ASP A 18 -0.92 0.00 5.53
C ASP A 18 -0.63 1.48 5.80
N TYR A 19 -0.17 2.20 4.79
CA TYR A 19 0.05 3.63 4.88
C TYR A 19 -1.00 4.33 4.01
N VAL A 20 -1.65 5.34 4.59
CA VAL A 20 -2.57 6.21 3.88
C VAL A 20 -1.83 7.48 3.48
N MET A 21 -1.67 7.67 2.20
CA MET A 21 -1.14 8.90 1.63
C MET A 21 -2.29 9.84 1.29
N ALA A 22 -2.34 10.99 1.94
CA ALA A 22 -3.26 12.07 1.62
C ALA A 22 -2.59 13.03 0.64
N THR A 23 -3.23 13.26 -0.50
CA THR A 23 -2.78 14.20 -1.53
C THR A 23 -3.41 15.58 -1.33
N LYS A 24 -2.82 16.61 -1.94
CA LYS A 24 -3.26 18.01 -1.80
C LYS A 24 -4.65 18.27 -2.38
N ASP A 25 -5.08 17.45 -3.33
CA ASP A 25 -6.43 17.45 -3.90
C ASP A 25 -7.50 16.83 -2.98
N GLY A 26 -7.10 16.28 -1.83
CA GLY A 26 -7.99 15.60 -0.88
C GLY A 26 -8.19 14.11 -1.15
N ASN A 27 -7.52 13.52 -2.15
CA ASN A 27 -7.54 12.09 -2.36
C ASN A 27 -6.75 11.36 -1.25
N MET A 28 -7.24 10.18 -0.88
CA MET A 28 -6.58 9.29 0.07
C MET A 28 -6.22 8.01 -0.66
N ILE A 29 -4.92 7.74 -0.74
CA ILE A 29 -4.35 6.59 -1.43
C ILE A 29 -3.89 5.59 -0.37
N LEU A 30 -4.46 4.39 -0.39
CA LEU A 30 -3.98 3.30 0.45
C LEU A 30 -2.76 2.67 -0.21
N THR A 31 -1.71 2.50 0.57
CA THR A 31 -0.42 1.98 0.12
C THR A 31 0.02 0.85 1.02
N GLN A 32 0.55 -0.22 0.41
CA GLN A 32 1.11 -1.36 1.12
C GLN A 32 2.56 -1.06 1.46
N GLY A 33 2.84 -0.80 2.74
CA GLY A 33 4.18 -0.44 3.19
C GLY A 33 4.52 1.04 2.94
N LYS A 34 5.72 1.42 3.35
CA LYS A 34 6.12 2.83 3.43
C LYS A 34 6.41 3.40 2.03
N PRO A 35 5.83 4.55 1.66
CA PRO A 35 6.20 5.25 0.44
C PRO A 35 7.63 5.79 0.53
N GLU A 36 8.40 5.65 -0.55
CA GLU A 36 9.81 6.05 -0.63
C GLU A 36 10.03 7.06 -1.75
N ILE A 37 11.01 7.93 -1.60
CA ILE A 37 11.40 8.87 -2.65
C ILE A 37 12.36 8.14 -3.60
N ASP A 38 11.94 7.98 -4.85
CA ASP A 38 12.78 7.53 -5.95
C ASP A 38 13.81 8.63 -6.24
N LYS A 39 15.09 8.28 -6.11
CA LYS A 39 16.21 9.22 -6.28
C LYS A 39 16.54 9.50 -7.75
N ASP A 40 16.10 8.62 -8.65
CA ASP A 40 16.37 8.74 -10.08
C ASP A 40 15.33 9.66 -10.73
N THR A 41 14.06 9.55 -10.32
CA THR A 41 12.97 10.37 -10.86
C THR A 41 12.60 11.57 -9.98
N GLY A 42 12.97 11.54 -8.69
CA GLY A 42 12.53 12.52 -7.69
C GLY A 42 11.07 12.36 -7.28
N LEU A 43 10.39 11.29 -7.71
CA LEU A 43 9.00 11.01 -7.40
C LEU A 43 8.87 10.12 -6.17
N ILE A 44 7.73 10.18 -5.48
CA ILE A 44 7.42 9.24 -4.41
C ILE A 44 6.86 7.95 -5.04
N SER A 45 7.59 6.86 -4.85
CA SER A 45 7.19 5.51 -5.21
C SER A 45 6.44 4.86 -4.05
N TYR A 46 5.31 4.23 -4.36
CA TYR A 46 4.50 3.50 -3.39
C TYR A 46 3.87 2.28 -4.04
N LYS A 47 3.51 1.29 -3.22
CA LYS A 47 2.80 0.10 -3.68
C LYS A 47 1.32 0.26 -3.38
N ASP A 48 0.46 0.10 -4.37
CA ASP A 48 -0.99 0.17 -4.16
C ASP A 48 -1.52 -1.09 -3.45
N GLU A 49 -2.78 -1.05 -3.04
CA GLU A 49 -3.52 -2.16 -2.43
C GLU A 49 -3.66 -3.41 -3.34
N LYS A 50 -3.39 -3.27 -4.65
CA LYS A 50 -3.35 -4.38 -5.62
C LYS A 50 -1.93 -4.93 -5.82
N GLY A 51 -0.94 -4.33 -5.17
CA GLY A 51 0.46 -4.67 -5.26
C GLY A 51 1.21 -4.07 -6.45
N ASN A 52 0.61 -3.14 -7.19
CA ASN A 52 1.27 -2.44 -8.28
C ASN A 52 2.13 -1.30 -7.75
N HIS A 53 3.29 -1.09 -8.36
CA HIS A 53 4.14 0.06 -8.09
C HIS A 53 3.59 1.28 -8.82
N ARG A 54 3.37 2.35 -8.06
CA ARG A 54 2.87 3.63 -8.54
C ARG A 54 3.83 4.72 -8.10
N GLN A 55 3.86 5.79 -8.87
CA GLN A 55 4.67 6.97 -8.57
C GLN A 55 3.78 8.20 -8.55
N ILE A 56 4.01 9.09 -7.59
CA ILE A 56 3.34 10.37 -7.46
C ILE A 56 4.37 11.45 -7.18
N ASN A 57 4.12 12.67 -7.64
CA ASN A 57 5.00 13.78 -7.32
C ASN A 57 4.92 14.09 -5.81
N GLY A 58 6.06 14.22 -5.13
CA GLY A 58 6.13 14.57 -3.71
C GLY A 58 5.44 15.90 -3.40
N ASP A 59 5.41 16.84 -4.35
CA ASP A 59 4.66 18.09 -4.24
C ASP A 59 3.15 17.88 -4.16
N GLN A 60 2.61 16.76 -4.64
CA GLN A 60 1.18 16.46 -4.56
C GLN A 60 0.81 15.76 -3.25
N VAL A 61 1.79 15.28 -2.50
CA VAL A 61 1.55 14.62 -1.21
C VAL A 61 1.44 15.67 -0.12
N SER A 62 0.33 15.64 0.59
CA SER A 62 0.08 16.51 1.74
C SER A 62 0.65 15.87 3.00
N ARG A 63 0.25 14.62 3.28
CA ARG A 63 0.64 13.88 4.48
C ARG A 63 0.62 12.38 4.23
N VAL A 64 1.41 11.64 5.00
CA VAL A 64 1.37 10.17 5.05
C VAL A 64 1.04 9.78 6.49
N ILE A 65 0.04 8.92 6.65
CA ILE A 65 -0.48 8.44 7.93
C ILE A 65 -0.29 6.92 7.95
N GLU A 66 0.35 6.40 8.99
CA GLU A 66 0.43 4.95 9.22
C GLU A 66 -0.85 4.47 9.90
N ARG A 67 -1.38 3.32 9.46
CA ARG A 67 -2.54 2.66 10.09
C ARG A 67 -2.13 1.65 11.16
#